data_AF-A0A961Z9F1-F1
#
_entry.id   AF-A0A961Z9F1-F1
#
_cell.length_a   1.000
_cell.length_b   1.000
_cell.length_c   1.000
_cell.angle_alpha   90.00
_cell.angle_beta   90.00
_cell.angle_gamma   90.00
#
_symmetry.space_group_name_H-M   'P 1'
#
loop_
_entity.id
_entity.type
_entity.pdbx_description
1 polymer ?
#
loop_
_entity_poly.entity_id
_entity_poly.type
_entity_poly.pdbx_seq_one_letter_code
_entity_poly.pdbx_strand_id
1 'polypeptide(L)'
;MTNIIPEGYASAIGEMVLSASRIDSVITDLLAIWSETNIVNAIVSFSHFQPSSKIDTLLALYSIADDDKGERKSLLPNLLKQVRDHFDFRNSIVHAYWTVDDNGIVSTVRFSARGKFTRTKKPVPLEEILQRIDSMNEAERLLRGLRDHMHRQIQDDKAE
;
A
#
# COMPACT_ATOMS: atom_id res chain seq x y z
N MET A 1 17.26 -17.18 -26.91
CA MET A 1 16.48 -16.07 -26.34
C MET A 1 16.67 -16.09 -24.83
N THR A 2 17.31 -15.08 -24.28
CA THR A 2 17.40 -14.90 -22.83
C THR A 2 16.09 -14.30 -22.34
N ASN A 3 15.17 -15.15 -21.88
CA ASN A 3 13.99 -14.76 -21.08
C ASN A 3 14.39 -14.26 -19.67
N ILE A 4 15.60 -13.74 -19.54
CA ILE A 4 16.17 -13.33 -18.26
C ILE A 4 15.75 -11.88 -18.03
N ILE A 5 14.98 -11.67 -16.97
CA ILE A 5 14.61 -10.33 -16.53
C ILE A 5 15.91 -9.62 -16.09
N PRO A 6 16.17 -8.38 -16.53
CA PRO A 6 17.36 -7.64 -16.10
C PRO A 6 17.44 -7.49 -14.58
N GLU A 7 18.66 -7.57 -14.02
CA GLU A 7 18.94 -7.64 -12.58
C GLU A 7 18.27 -6.52 -11.76
N GLY A 8 18.19 -5.30 -12.30
CA GLY A 8 17.55 -4.16 -11.62
C GLY A 8 16.07 -4.35 -11.30
N TYR A 9 15.33 -5.17 -12.06
CA TYR A 9 13.91 -5.41 -11.80
C TYR A 9 13.69 -6.25 -10.55
N ALA A 10 14.50 -7.28 -10.31
CA ALA A 10 14.34 -8.14 -9.14
C ALA A 10 14.54 -7.33 -7.85
N SER A 11 15.58 -6.51 -7.80
CA SER A 11 15.83 -5.61 -6.66
C SER A 11 14.71 -4.58 -6.48
N ALA A 12 14.26 -3.92 -7.55
CA ALA A 12 13.17 -2.96 -7.47
C ALA A 12 11.85 -3.61 -7.00
N ILE A 13 11.52 -4.81 -7.49
CA ILE A 13 10.33 -5.56 -7.05
C ILE A 13 10.46 -5.92 -5.56
N GLY A 14 11.64 -6.37 -5.11
CA GLY A 14 11.91 -6.66 -3.71
C GLY A 14 11.72 -5.43 -2.82
N GLU A 15 12.28 -4.29 -3.21
CA GLU A 15 12.12 -3.03 -2.48
C GLU A 15 10.66 -2.57 -2.43
N MET A 16 9.93 -2.65 -3.53
CA MET A 16 8.49 -2.34 -3.57
C MET A 16 7.68 -3.22 -2.61
N VAL A 17 8.02 -4.52 -2.51
CA VAL A 17 7.37 -5.43 -1.54
C VAL A 17 7.68 -5.01 -0.10
N LEU A 18 8.92 -4.62 0.20
CA LEU A 18 9.30 -4.12 1.52
C LEU A 18 8.58 -2.81 1.87
N SER A 19 8.49 -1.86 0.93
CA SER A 19 7.73 -0.62 1.11
C SER A 19 6.24 -0.89 1.37
N ALA A 20 5.62 -1.83 0.63
CA ALA A 20 4.24 -2.23 0.87
C ALA A 20 4.06 -2.79 2.30
N SER A 21 4.98 -3.65 2.75
CA SER A 21 4.94 -4.24 4.09
C SER A 21 5.09 -3.19 5.19
N ARG A 22 5.94 -2.18 4.99
CA ARG A 22 6.09 -1.07 5.94
C ARG A 22 4.82 -0.24 6.06
N ILE A 23 4.19 0.09 4.93
CA ILE A 23 2.90 0.79 4.91
C ILE A 23 1.83 -0.05 5.63
N ASP A 24 1.74 -1.35 5.36
CA ASP A 24 0.76 -2.25 6.01
C ASP A 24 0.94 -2.30 7.54
N SER A 25 2.20 -2.30 8.00
CA SER A 25 2.52 -2.22 9.42
C SER A 25 2.01 -0.90 10.03
N VAL A 26 2.24 0.23 9.36
CA VAL A 26 1.81 1.54 9.87
C VAL A 26 0.28 1.66 9.86
N ILE A 27 -0.40 1.10 8.87
CA ILE A 27 -1.88 1.01 8.86
C ILE A 27 -2.36 0.21 10.07
N THR A 28 -1.68 -0.89 10.41
CA THR A 28 -2.04 -1.71 11.57
C THR A 28 -1.85 -0.94 12.89
N ASP A 29 -0.78 -0.14 13.01
CA ASP A 29 -0.58 0.77 14.14
C ASP A 29 -1.74 1.78 14.24
N LEU A 30 -2.11 2.41 13.13
CA LEU A 30 -3.20 3.39 13.08
C LEU A 30 -4.56 2.76 13.43
N LEU A 31 -4.82 1.54 12.97
CA LEU A 31 -6.01 0.78 13.38
C LEU A 31 -6.02 0.53 14.88
N ALA A 32 -4.87 0.22 15.49
CA ALA A 32 -4.77 0.05 16.94
C ALA A 32 -5.20 1.32 17.69
N ILE A 33 -4.70 2.48 17.23
CA ILE A 33 -5.01 3.79 17.82
C ILE A 33 -6.51 4.08 17.72
N TRP A 34 -7.09 4.02 16.52
CA TRP A 34 -8.49 4.39 16.31
C TRP A 34 -9.51 3.39 16.85
N SER A 35 -9.11 2.13 17.05
CA SER A 35 -9.95 1.14 17.74
C SER A 35 -9.69 1.09 19.25
N GLU A 36 -8.90 2.03 19.78
CA GLU A 36 -8.56 2.16 21.20
C GLU A 36 -8.03 0.85 21.82
N THR A 37 -7.23 0.11 21.06
CA THR A 37 -6.67 -1.17 21.48
C THR A 37 -5.14 -1.16 21.46
N ASN A 38 -4.53 -2.13 22.13
CA ASN A 38 -3.07 -2.27 22.08
C ASN A 38 -2.62 -2.90 20.74
N ILE A 39 -1.35 -2.67 20.38
CA ILE A 39 -0.80 -3.15 19.10
C ILE A 39 -0.89 -4.67 18.93
N VAL A 40 -0.77 -5.45 20.00
CA VAL A 40 -0.85 -6.93 19.94
C VAL A 40 -2.26 -7.37 19.54
N ASN A 41 -3.29 -6.79 20.17
CA ASN A 41 -4.67 -7.05 19.84
C ASN A 41 -5.00 -6.62 18.40
N ALA A 42 -4.49 -5.47 17.95
CA ALA A 42 -4.65 -5.01 16.58
C ALA A 42 -3.99 -5.96 15.57
N ILE A 43 -2.78 -6.45 15.85
CA ILE A 43 -2.11 -7.45 15.01
C ILE A 43 -2.96 -8.72 14.91
N VAL A 44 -3.46 -9.25 16.03
CA VAL A 44 -4.32 -10.45 16.01
C VAL A 44 -5.59 -10.20 15.21
N SER A 45 -6.21 -9.03 15.39
CA SER A 45 -7.49 -8.68 14.78
C SER A 45 -7.40 -8.37 13.29
N PHE A 46 -6.30 -7.79 12.83
CA PHE A 46 -6.20 -7.23 11.47
C PHE A 46 -5.11 -7.87 10.60
N SER A 47 -4.19 -8.67 11.13
CA SER A 47 -3.08 -9.25 10.34
C SER A 47 -3.54 -10.10 9.15
N HIS A 48 -4.71 -10.73 9.26
CA HIS A 48 -5.29 -11.55 8.20
C HIS A 48 -6.12 -10.76 7.18
N PHE A 49 -6.34 -9.46 7.43
CA PHE A 49 -7.08 -8.61 6.50
C PHE A 49 -6.23 -8.27 5.29
N GLN A 50 -6.86 -8.24 4.12
CA GLN A 50 -6.24 -7.67 2.94
C GLN A 50 -5.99 -6.16 3.16
N PRO A 51 -4.94 -5.57 2.56
CA PRO A 51 -4.65 -4.14 2.70
C PRO A 51 -5.85 -3.25 2.37
N SER A 52 -6.64 -3.59 1.34
CA SER A 52 -7.88 -2.89 0.98
C SER A 52 -8.88 -2.85 2.14
N SER A 53 -9.11 -4.00 2.80
CA SER A 53 -10.02 -4.13 3.95
C SER A 53 -9.53 -3.36 5.17
N LYS A 54 -8.20 -3.35 5.42
CA LYS A 54 -7.63 -2.50 6.48
C LYS A 54 -7.85 -1.02 6.20
N ILE A 55 -7.66 -0.59 4.96
CA ILE A 55 -7.90 0.80 4.54
C ILE A 55 -9.37 1.17 4.70
N ASP A 56 -10.30 0.31 4.28
CA ASP A 56 -11.75 0.56 4.43
C ASP A 56 -12.15 0.67 5.90
N THR A 57 -11.59 -0.21 6.75
CA THR A 57 -11.81 -0.17 8.20
C THR A 57 -11.27 1.13 8.79
N LEU A 58 -10.08 1.56 8.36
CA LEU A 58 -9.46 2.79 8.80
C LEU A 58 -10.28 4.02 8.43
N LEU A 59 -10.81 4.06 7.20
CA LEU A 59 -11.70 5.12 6.73
C LEU A 59 -13.01 5.15 7.52
N ALA A 60 -13.58 3.99 7.84
CA ALA A 60 -14.79 3.88 8.64
C ALA A 60 -14.56 4.40 10.07
N LEU A 61 -13.50 3.95 10.74
CA LEU A 61 -13.13 4.42 12.07
C LEU A 61 -12.84 5.93 12.08
N TYR A 62 -12.11 6.41 11.08
CA TYR A 62 -11.88 7.85 10.91
C TYR A 62 -13.19 8.62 10.77
N SER A 63 -14.15 8.12 9.97
CA SER A 63 -15.44 8.79 9.79
C SER A 63 -16.28 8.84 11.07
N ILE A 64 -16.18 7.82 11.93
CA ILE A 64 -16.88 7.77 13.22
C ILE A 64 -16.23 8.73 14.22
N ALA A 65 -14.90 8.80 14.25
CA ALA A 65 -14.16 9.66 15.16
C ALA A 65 -14.22 11.16 14.80
N ASP A 66 -14.46 11.49 13.52
CA ASP A 66 -14.42 12.86 12.97
C ASP A 66 -15.80 13.51 12.85
N ASP A 67 -16.82 13.01 13.56
CA ASP A 67 -18.21 13.49 13.46
C ASP A 67 -18.41 14.91 14.06
N ASP A 68 -17.37 15.58 14.57
CA ASP A 68 -17.49 16.87 15.27
C ASP A 68 -16.40 17.95 15.00
N LYS A 69 -15.46 17.77 14.06
CA LYS A 69 -14.41 18.79 13.79
C LYS A 69 -14.10 19.00 12.29
N GLY A 70 -14.24 20.24 11.82
CA GLY A 70 -14.03 20.64 10.42
C GLY A 70 -12.59 20.51 9.87
N GLU A 71 -12.45 20.82 8.57
CA GLU A 71 -11.24 20.95 7.72
C GLU A 71 -10.22 19.79 7.64
N ARG A 72 -10.10 18.87 8.62
CA ARG A 72 -9.21 17.69 8.52
C ARG A 72 -9.68 16.62 7.52
N LYS A 73 -10.92 16.77 7.01
CA LYS A 73 -11.66 15.86 6.13
C LYS A 73 -10.99 15.41 4.82
N SER A 74 -9.94 16.09 4.32
CA SER A 74 -9.44 15.82 2.96
C SER A 74 -8.12 15.04 2.87
N LEU A 75 -7.25 15.09 3.88
CA LEU A 75 -5.88 14.60 3.71
C LEU A 75 -5.75 13.09 3.88
N LEU A 76 -6.35 12.53 4.94
CA LEU A 76 -6.26 11.09 5.19
C LEU A 76 -6.99 10.26 4.12
N PRO A 77 -8.23 10.57 3.70
CA PRO A 77 -8.89 9.78 2.67
C PRO A 77 -8.13 9.75 1.34
N ASN A 78 -7.54 10.88 0.95
CA ASN A 78 -6.72 10.96 -0.26
C ASN A 78 -5.42 10.17 -0.14
N LEU A 79 -4.73 10.26 1.01
CA LEU A 79 -3.54 9.48 1.29
C LEU A 79 -3.84 7.97 1.28
N LEU A 80 -4.95 7.55 1.89
CA LEU A 80 -5.36 6.14 1.91
C LEU A 80 -5.79 5.63 0.54
N LYS A 81 -6.40 6.47 -0.29
CA LYS A 81 -6.65 6.15 -1.71
C LYS A 81 -5.35 5.93 -2.46
N GLN A 82 -4.36 6.81 -2.30
CA GLN A 82 -3.04 6.64 -2.91
C GLN A 82 -2.36 5.34 -2.45
N VAL A 83 -2.46 5.01 -1.16
CA VAL A 83 -1.93 3.76 -0.61
C VAL A 83 -2.62 2.54 -1.22
N ARG A 84 -3.94 2.57 -1.41
CA ARG A 84 -4.66 1.51 -2.14
C ARG A 84 -4.11 1.33 -3.55
N ASP A 85 -3.93 2.43 -4.28
CA ASP A 85 -3.37 2.39 -5.64
C ASP A 85 -1.96 1.77 -5.64
N HIS A 86 -1.15 2.00 -4.60
CA HIS A 86 0.16 1.36 -4.44
C HIS A 86 0.08 -0.16 -4.23
N PHE A 87 -0.84 -0.63 -3.39
CA PHE A 87 -1.05 -2.08 -3.21
C PHE A 87 -1.55 -2.74 -4.48
N ASP A 88 -2.47 -2.09 -5.21
CA ASP A 88 -2.97 -2.59 -6.49
C ASP A 88 -1.86 -2.65 -7.54
N PHE A 89 -1.02 -1.61 -7.63
CA PHE A 89 0.15 -1.61 -8.49
C PHE A 89 1.12 -2.75 -8.11
N ARG A 90 1.49 -2.88 -6.84
CA ARG A 90 2.36 -3.97 -6.35
C ARG A 90 1.80 -5.33 -6.73
N ASN A 91 0.50 -5.55 -6.56
CA ASN A 91 -0.14 -6.82 -6.90
C ASN A 91 -0.10 -7.09 -8.41
N SER A 92 -0.27 -6.05 -9.23
CA SER A 92 -0.15 -6.16 -10.69
C SER A 92 1.27 -6.53 -11.16
N ILE A 93 2.28 -6.21 -10.37
CA ILE A 93 3.71 -6.45 -10.68
C ILE A 93 4.15 -7.81 -10.12
N VAL A 94 3.88 -8.11 -8.84
CA VAL A 94 4.37 -9.31 -8.16
C VAL A 94 3.69 -10.59 -8.64
N HIS A 95 2.41 -10.53 -9.00
CA HIS A 95 1.65 -11.69 -9.46
C HIS A 95 1.59 -11.81 -10.99
N ALA A 96 2.32 -10.97 -11.72
CA ALA A 96 2.37 -11.03 -13.16
C ALA A 96 3.26 -12.15 -13.69
N TYR A 97 2.93 -12.63 -14.89
CA TYR A 97 3.87 -13.39 -15.70
C TYR A 97 4.80 -12.42 -16.45
N TRP A 98 6.09 -12.46 -16.15
CA TRP A 98 7.08 -11.56 -16.73
C TRP A 98 7.66 -12.11 -18.03
N THR A 99 7.83 -11.23 -19.02
CA THR A 99 8.42 -11.57 -20.32
C THR A 99 9.37 -10.46 -20.77
N VAL A 100 10.39 -10.85 -21.52
CA VAL A 100 11.29 -9.95 -22.24
C VAL A 100 11.15 -10.29 -23.72
N ASP A 101 10.89 -9.32 -24.58
CA ASP A 101 10.87 -9.57 -26.02
C ASP A 101 12.24 -9.39 -26.69
N ASP A 102 12.27 -9.61 -28.00
CA ASP A 102 13.50 -9.57 -28.81
C ASP A 102 14.16 -8.17 -28.83
N ASN A 103 13.42 -7.12 -28.48
CA ASN A 103 13.94 -5.76 -28.34
C ASN A 103 14.40 -5.44 -26.91
N GLY A 104 14.34 -6.41 -25.99
CA GLY A 104 14.68 -6.22 -24.59
C GLY A 104 13.58 -5.56 -23.76
N ILE A 105 12.36 -5.40 -24.29
CA ILE A 105 11.28 -4.74 -23.56
C ILE A 105 10.71 -5.69 -22.52
N VAL A 106 10.84 -5.30 -21.25
CA VAL A 106 10.27 -6.02 -20.12
C VAL A 106 8.77 -5.70 -20.03
N SER A 107 7.95 -6.74 -19.91
CA SER A 107 6.50 -6.60 -19.85
C SER A 107 5.88 -7.62 -18.91
N THR A 108 4.77 -7.22 -18.29
CA THR A 108 3.87 -8.11 -17.56
C THR A 108 2.80 -8.64 -18.50
N VAL A 109 2.47 -9.91 -18.36
CA VAL A 109 1.43 -10.58 -19.12
C VAL A 109 0.33 -11.00 -18.17
N ARG A 110 -0.90 -10.63 -18.51
CA ARG A 110 -2.12 -11.06 -17.82
C ARG A 110 -2.95 -11.92 -18.74
N PHE A 111 -3.38 -13.06 -18.22
CA PHE A 111 -4.34 -13.95 -18.87
C PHE A 111 -5.72 -13.75 -18.24
N SER A 112 -6.76 -13.66 -19.06
CA SER A 112 -8.16 -13.63 -18.61
C SER A 112 -8.97 -14.62 -19.44
N ALA A 113 -9.89 -15.34 -18.80
CA ALA A 113 -10.73 -16.35 -19.44
C ALA A 113 -12.23 -16.07 -19.28
N ARG A 114 -12.62 -14.83 -18.94
CA ARG A 114 -14.04 -14.45 -18.80
C ARG A 114 -14.69 -14.35 -20.18
N GLY A 115 -15.39 -15.40 -20.61
CA GLY A 115 -16.14 -15.49 -21.88
C GLY A 115 -15.27 -15.67 -23.13
N LYS A 116 -14.05 -15.12 -23.15
CA LYS A 116 -13.02 -15.35 -24.18
C LYS A 116 -11.65 -15.34 -23.53
N PHE A 117 -10.76 -16.23 -23.96
CA PHE A 117 -9.37 -16.19 -23.53
C PHE A 117 -8.68 -14.96 -24.14
N THR A 118 -8.22 -14.04 -23.31
CA THR A 118 -7.45 -12.86 -23.70
C THR A 118 -6.10 -12.83 -23.00
N ARG A 119 -5.08 -12.43 -23.75
CA ARG A 119 -3.71 -12.22 -23.28
C ARG A 119 -3.36 -10.74 -23.46
N THR A 120 -3.17 -10.02 -22.35
CA THR A 120 -2.76 -8.62 -22.36
C THR A 120 -1.30 -8.53 -21.96
N LYS A 121 -0.46 -7.94 -22.81
CA LYS A 121 0.94 -7.63 -22.52
C LYS A 121 1.05 -6.13 -22.23
N LYS A 122 1.56 -5.76 -21.05
CA LYS A 122 1.80 -4.36 -20.65
C LYS A 122 3.31 -4.16 -20.45
N PRO A 123 3.95 -3.24 -21.19
CA PRO A 123 5.32 -2.82 -20.88
C PRO A 123 5.41 -2.26 -19.47
N VAL A 124 6.49 -2.60 -18.77
CA VAL A 124 6.78 -2.07 -17.43
C VAL A 124 8.22 -1.55 -17.44
N PRO A 125 8.42 -0.25 -17.66
CA PRO A 125 9.73 0.38 -17.49
C PRO A 125 10.21 0.25 -16.05
N LEU A 126 11.51 0.08 -15.84
CA LEU A 126 12.09 -0.01 -14.50
C LEU A 126 11.83 1.28 -13.72
N GLU A 127 11.88 2.42 -14.42
CA GLU A 127 11.62 3.76 -13.89
C GLU A 127 10.20 3.89 -13.32
N GLU A 128 9.20 3.21 -13.91
CA GLU A 128 7.83 3.20 -13.37
C GLU A 128 7.80 2.52 -11.99
N ILE A 129 8.56 1.44 -11.81
CA ILE A 129 8.66 0.74 -10.52
C ILE A 129 9.37 1.63 -9.49
N LEU A 130 10.50 2.24 -9.86
CA LEU A 130 11.28 3.12 -8.99
C LEU A 130 10.46 4.34 -8.54
N GLN A 131 9.76 5.01 -9.45
CA GLN A 131 8.87 6.13 -9.12
C GLN A 131 7.74 5.71 -8.16
N ARG A 132 7.23 4.48 -8.31
CA ARG A 132 6.21 3.96 -7.39
C ARG A 132 6.78 3.66 -6.02
N ILE A 133 8.01 3.16 -5.92
CA ILE A 133 8.71 2.97 -4.64
C ILE A 133 8.88 4.30 -3.92
N ASP A 134 9.35 5.35 -4.62
CA ASP A 134 9.51 6.68 -4.02
C ASP A 134 8.18 7.24 -3.49
N SER A 135 7.12 7.09 -4.28
CA SER A 135 5.77 7.50 -3.89
C SER A 135 5.23 6.70 -2.69
N MET A 136 5.56 5.41 -2.60
CA MET A 136 5.23 4.56 -1.45
C MET A 136 6.01 4.97 -0.20
N ASN A 137 7.30 5.28 -0.33
CA ASN A 137 8.12 5.75 0.80
C ASN A 137 7.58 7.08 1.35
N GLU A 138 7.14 7.98 0.47
CA GLU A 138 6.50 9.24 0.88
C GLU A 138 5.15 8.99 1.59
N ALA A 139 4.31 8.11 1.04
CA ALA A 139 3.06 7.73 1.69
C ALA A 139 3.29 7.11 3.08
N GLU A 140 4.29 6.23 3.22
CA GLU A 140 4.71 5.68 4.51
C GLU A 140 5.10 6.80 5.49
N ARG A 141 5.94 7.75 5.05
CA ARG A 141 6.39 8.88 5.87
C ARG A 141 5.22 9.71 6.39
N LEU A 142 4.25 10.01 5.53
CA LEU A 142 3.05 10.78 5.90
C LEU A 142 2.17 10.01 6.89
N LEU A 143 1.96 8.70 6.68
CA LEU A 143 1.20 7.87 7.61
C LEU A 143 1.88 7.76 8.98
N ARG A 144 3.22 7.62 9.02
CA ARG A 144 3.98 7.63 10.28
C ARG A 144 3.86 8.96 11.01
N GLY A 145 3.96 10.07 10.28
CA GLY A 145 3.76 11.41 10.84
C GLY A 145 2.39 11.56 11.50
N LEU A 146 1.34 11.03 10.87
CA LEU A 146 -0.01 11.00 11.45
C LEU A 146 -0.06 10.15 12.72
N ARG A 147 0.44 8.91 12.66
CA ARG A 147 0.52 7.99 13.81
C ARG A 147 1.22 8.65 15.00
N ASP A 148 2.37 9.26 14.77
CA ASP A 148 3.19 9.89 15.81
C ASP A 148 2.55 11.17 16.36
N HIS A 149 1.73 11.87 15.57
CA HIS A 149 0.91 12.97 16.06
C HIS A 149 -0.19 12.45 17.00
N MET A 150 -0.92 11.40 16.60
CA MET A 150 -2.01 10.84 17.40
C MET A 150 -1.52 10.24 18.73
N HIS A 151 -0.40 9.52 18.72
CA HIS A 151 0.20 9.01 19.95
C HIS A 151 0.54 10.11 20.97
N ARG A 152 1.01 11.28 20.49
CA ARG A 152 1.29 12.41 21.37
C ARG A 152 0.03 12.99 21.99
N GLN A 153 -1.02 13.20 21.19
CA GLN A 153 -2.32 13.69 21.71
C GLN A 153 -2.87 12.78 22.82
N ILE A 154 -2.82 11.46 22.63
CA ILE A 154 -3.30 10.48 23.63
C ILE A 154 -2.47 10.50 24.92
N GLN A 155 -1.18 10.84 24.85
CA GLN A 155 -0.33 10.98 26.04
C GLN A 155 -0.65 12.25 26.82
N ASP A 156 -0.87 13.35 26.10
CA ASP A 156 -1.23 14.64 26.69
C ASP A 156 -2.60 14.57 27.40
N ASP A 157 -3.60 13.96 26.78
CA ASP A 157 -4.95 13.78 27.35
C ASP A 157 -4.99 12.90 28.62
N LYS A 158 -3.95 12.11 28.88
CA LYS A 158 -3.82 11.26 30.09
C LYS A 158 -3.09 11.94 31.25
N ALA A 159 -2.50 13.11 31.00
CA ALA A 159 -1.76 13.88 31.99
C ALA A 159 -2.62 14.96 32.69
N GLU A 160 -3.83 15.21 32.17
CA GLU A 160 -4.89 16.03 32.79
C GLU A 160 -5.83 15.20 33.68
#